data_AF-A0A2V9C8M8-F1
#
_entry.id   AF-A0A2V9C8M8-F1
#
_cell.length_a   1.000
_cell.length_b   1.000
_cell.length_c   1.000
_cell.angle_alpha   90.00
_cell.angle_beta   90.00
_cell.angle_gamma   90.00
#
_symmetry.space_group_name_H-M   'P 1'
#
loop_
_entity.id
_entity.type
_entity.pdbx_description
1 polymer ?
#
loop_
_entity_poly.entity_id
_entity_poly.type
_entity_poly.pdbx_seq_one_letter_code
_entity_poly.pdbx_strand_id
1 'polypeptide(L)'
;MQWTPTLLILDPEGTQRHRFEGYLPADEFLAQLHIGLAHAAFSRKQWDEAERRYRQVVEQFPTTEAAPEALYWSGVAKYKASGNPAVLGETAQRFKQSYTESAWAKKASVWATDRAAGRPA
;
A
#
# COMPACT_ATOMS: atom_id res chain seq x y z
N MET A 1 7.61 30.18 4.05
CA MET A 1 6.15 30.17 4.27
C MET A 1 5.64 28.79 3.92
N GLN A 2 4.93 28.13 4.84
CA GLN A 2 4.28 26.84 4.59
C GLN A 2 2.84 27.14 4.14
N TRP A 3 2.58 26.98 2.84
CA TRP A 3 1.32 27.38 2.19
C TRP A 3 0.20 26.35 2.41
N THR A 4 0.56 25.08 2.56
CA THR A 4 -0.37 23.95 2.74
C THR A 4 -0.20 23.32 4.11
N PRO A 5 -1.27 22.72 4.67
CA PRO A 5 -1.13 21.88 5.84
C PRO A 5 -0.25 20.68 5.52
N THR A 6 0.56 20.28 6.49
CA THR A 6 1.27 19.00 6.49
C THR A 6 0.62 18.12 7.53
N LEU A 7 0.07 16.98 7.10
CA LEU A 7 -0.41 15.97 8.02
C LEU A 7 0.70 14.94 8.26
N LEU A 8 0.93 14.63 9.53
CA LEU A 8 1.85 13.59 9.97
C LEU A 8 1.06 12.53 10.72
N ILE A 9 1.30 11.27 10.38
CA ILE A 9 0.80 10.12 11.15
C ILE A 9 2.00 9.52 11.85
N LEU A 10 1.97 9.59 13.19
CA LEU A 10 3.01 9.08 14.07
C LEU A 10 2.52 7.80 14.76
N ASP A 11 3.45 6.94 15.12
CA ASP A 11 3.18 5.87 16.09
C ASP A 11 3.24 6.40 17.54
N PRO A 12 2.89 5.59 18.56
CA PRO A 12 2.96 6.00 19.97
C PRO A 12 4.35 6.45 20.43
N GLU A 13 5.40 5.98 19.77
CA GLU A 13 6.80 6.34 20.04
C GLU A 13 7.21 7.67 19.38
N GLY A 14 6.32 8.30 18.60
CA GLY A 14 6.55 9.57 17.91
C GLY A 14 7.27 9.42 16.56
N THR A 15 7.48 8.19 16.06
CA THR A 15 8.11 7.94 14.77
C THR A 15 7.13 8.22 13.65
N GLN A 16 7.54 9.02 12.66
CA GLN A 16 6.72 9.29 11.47
C GLN A 16 6.51 8.01 10.66
N ARG A 17 5.25 7.65 10.45
CA ARG A 17 4.82 6.50 9.64
C ARG A 17 4.27 6.91 8.29
N HIS A 18 3.63 8.07 8.22
CA HIS A 18 3.11 8.61 6.98
C HIS A 18 3.09 10.14 7.01
N ARG A 19 3.20 10.76 5.83
CA ARG A 19 3.11 12.20 5.66
C ARG A 19 2.49 12.51 4.32
N PHE A 20 1.59 13.48 4.31
CA PHE A 20 1.12 14.11 3.08
C PHE A 20 0.92 15.61 3.29
N GLU A 21 0.92 16.36 2.20
CA GLU A 21 0.81 17.81 2.18
C GLU A 21 -0.35 18.23 1.29
N GLY A 22 -1.05 19.30 1.66
CA GLY A 22 -2.16 19.83 0.88
C GLY A 22 -3.53 19.52 1.46
N TYR A 23 -4.54 20.20 0.91
CA TYR A 23 -5.94 19.92 1.21
C TYR A 23 -6.42 18.80 0.31
N LEU A 24 -7.05 17.79 0.91
CA LEU A 24 -7.60 16.64 0.21
C LEU A 24 -9.14 16.62 0.33
N PRO A 25 -9.86 16.19 -0.72
CA PRO A 25 -11.25 15.77 -0.58
C PRO A 25 -11.41 14.70 0.52
N ALA A 26 -12.63 14.55 1.04
CA ALA A 26 -12.89 13.66 2.18
C ALA A 26 -12.40 12.22 1.93
N ASP A 27 -12.70 11.64 0.77
CA ASP A 27 -12.30 10.26 0.45
C ASP A 27 -10.79 10.11 0.31
N GLU A 28 -10.12 11.08 -0.34
CA GLU A 28 -8.66 11.11 -0.42
C GLU A 28 -8.03 11.22 0.97
N PHE A 29 -8.57 12.09 1.83
CA PHE A 29 -8.09 12.25 3.19
C PHE A 29 -8.26 10.97 4.02
N LEU A 30 -9.44 10.35 3.99
CA LEU A 30 -9.71 9.09 4.68
C LEU A 30 -8.81 7.97 4.17
N ALA A 31 -8.63 7.85 2.86
CA ALA A 31 -7.72 6.88 2.28
C ALA A 31 -6.27 7.06 2.79
N GLN A 32 -5.77 8.29 2.89
CA GLN A 32 -4.46 8.58 3.46
C GLN A 32 -4.35 8.22 4.96
N LEU A 33 -5.42 8.39 5.75
CA LEU A 33 -5.44 7.94 7.16
C LEU A 33 -5.33 6.42 7.26
N HIS A 34 -6.08 5.70 6.43
CA HIS A 34 -6.01 4.24 6.37
C HIS A 34 -4.63 3.74 5.92
N ILE A 35 -4.00 4.40 4.94
CA ILE A 35 -2.60 4.15 4.54
C ILE A 35 -1.66 4.31 5.73
N GLY A 36 -1.77 5.39 6.51
CA GLY A 36 -0.90 5.61 7.66
C GLY A 36 -1.05 4.55 8.75
N LEU A 37 -2.29 4.14 9.05
CA LEU A 37 -2.55 3.04 9.99
C LEU A 37 -1.98 1.71 9.48
N ALA A 38 -2.10 1.44 8.17
CA ALA A 38 -1.57 0.24 7.54
C ALA A 38 -0.03 0.22 7.58
N HIS A 39 0.64 1.34 7.28
CA HIS A 39 2.09 1.50 7.40
C HIS A 39 2.56 1.32 8.85
N ALA A 40 1.82 1.86 9.82
CA ALA A 40 2.12 1.67 11.24
C ALA A 40 2.02 0.19 11.65
N ALA A 41 0.98 -0.53 11.23
CA ALA A 41 0.87 -1.97 11.45
C ALA A 41 2.00 -2.76 10.75
N PHE A 42 2.30 -2.42 9.50
CA PHE A 42 3.36 -3.04 8.72
C PHE A 42 4.73 -2.88 9.39
N SER A 43 5.04 -1.68 9.88
CA SER A 43 6.30 -1.41 10.58
C SER A 43 6.47 -2.23 11.87
N ARG A 44 5.36 -2.58 12.52
CA ARG A 44 5.29 -3.45 13.70
C ARG A 44 5.21 -4.94 13.35
N LYS A 45 5.40 -5.31 12.07
CA LYS A 45 5.31 -6.68 11.56
C LYS A 45 3.94 -7.34 11.76
N GLN A 46 2.90 -6.54 11.95
CA GLN A 46 1.52 -7.01 12.08
C GLN A 46 0.94 -7.19 10.66
N TRP A 47 1.41 -8.21 9.95
CA TRP A 47 1.16 -8.37 8.51
C TRP A 47 -0.31 -8.50 8.16
N ASP A 48 -1.07 -9.28 8.93
CA ASP A 48 -2.51 -9.47 8.70
C ASP A 48 -3.32 -8.19 8.96
N GLU A 49 -2.93 -7.43 9.98
CA GLU A 49 -3.54 -6.11 10.26
C GLU A 49 -3.24 -5.15 9.11
N ALA A 50 -1.97 -5.07 8.69
CA ALA A 50 -1.55 -4.19 7.61
C ALA A 50 -2.29 -4.52 6.31
N GLU A 51 -2.33 -5.80 5.93
CA GLU A 51 -3.05 -6.28 4.75
C GLU A 51 -4.51 -5.87 4.79
N ARG A 52 -5.19 -6.10 5.93
CA ARG A 52 -6.61 -5.76 6.07
C ARG A 52 -6.84 -4.26 5.89
N ARG A 53 -6.00 -3.42 6.48
CA ARG A 53 -6.10 -1.95 6.38
C ARG A 53 -5.86 -1.46 4.96
N TYR A 54 -4.83 -1.99 4.28
CA TYR A 54 -4.61 -1.67 2.87
C TYR A 54 -5.78 -2.11 1.99
N ARG A 55 -6.30 -3.32 2.22
CA ARG A 55 -7.44 -3.83 1.47
C ARG A 55 -8.68 -2.95 1.64
N GLN A 56 -8.93 -2.43 2.84
CA GLN A 56 -10.02 -1.48 3.08
C GLN A 56 -9.92 -0.23 2.19
N VAL A 57 -8.71 0.28 1.93
CA VAL A 57 -8.53 1.43 1.00
C VAL A 57 -8.96 1.05 -0.41
N VAL A 58 -8.53 -0.12 -0.89
CA VAL A 58 -8.88 -0.60 -2.24
C VAL A 58 -10.38 -0.87 -2.38
N GLU A 59 -11.04 -1.32 -1.32
CA GLU A 59 -12.48 -1.65 -1.32
C GLU A 59 -13.38 -0.41 -1.13
N GLN A 60 -12.99 0.52 -0.26
CA GLN A 60 -13.85 1.66 0.12
C GLN A 60 -13.51 2.93 -0.65
N PHE A 61 -12.25 3.10 -1.08
CA PHE A 61 -11.76 4.31 -1.74
C PHE A 61 -11.09 3.99 -3.10
N PRO A 62 -11.69 3.17 -3.99
CA PRO A 62 -11.03 2.62 -5.18
C PRO A 62 -10.62 3.67 -6.22
N THR A 63 -11.14 4.89 -6.16
CA THR A 63 -10.82 5.96 -7.13
C THR A 63 -9.77 6.92 -6.63
N THR A 64 -9.29 6.76 -5.39
CA THR A 64 -8.32 7.67 -4.78
C THR A 64 -6.90 7.41 -5.26
N GLU A 65 -6.03 8.42 -5.17
CA GLU A 65 -4.61 8.26 -5.49
C GLU A 65 -3.89 7.26 -4.57
N ALA A 66 -4.43 7.05 -3.36
CA ALA A 66 -3.93 6.09 -2.38
C ALA A 66 -4.29 4.63 -2.72
N ALA A 67 -5.35 4.38 -3.48
CA ALA A 67 -5.81 3.03 -3.81
C ALA A 67 -4.76 2.14 -4.50
N PRO A 68 -4.03 2.62 -5.54
CA PRO A 68 -2.94 1.84 -6.12
C PRO A 68 -1.79 1.60 -5.14
N GLU A 69 -1.47 2.55 -4.25
CA GLU A 69 -0.48 2.31 -3.19
C GLU A 69 -0.93 1.18 -2.25
N ALA A 70 -2.18 1.24 -1.82
CA ALA A 70 -2.75 0.25 -0.93
C ALA A 70 -2.78 -1.15 -1.55
N LEU A 71 -3.13 -1.27 -2.84
CA LEU A 71 -3.10 -2.55 -3.54
C LEU A 71 -1.70 -3.16 -3.53
N TYR A 72 -0.67 -2.35 -3.80
CA TYR A 72 0.72 -2.79 -3.78
C TYR A 72 1.10 -3.31 -2.39
N TRP A 73 0.89 -2.52 -1.35
CA TRP A 73 1.29 -2.89 0.00
C TRP A 73 0.44 -3.99 0.63
N SER A 74 -0.83 -4.15 0.22
CA SER A 74 -1.64 -5.32 0.55
C SER A 74 -0.97 -6.60 0.07
N GLY A 75 -0.50 -6.63 -1.18
CA GLY A 75 0.26 -7.76 -1.73
C GLY A 75 1.56 -8.04 -0.97
N VAL A 76 2.33 -6.99 -0.67
CA VAL A 76 3.57 -7.10 0.13
C VAL A 76 3.28 -7.65 1.53
N ALA A 77 2.22 -7.16 2.19
CA ALA A 77 1.81 -7.63 3.51
C ALA A 77 1.41 -9.12 3.47
N LYS A 78 0.62 -9.56 2.48
CA LYS A 78 0.32 -10.99 2.27
C LYS A 78 1.56 -11.83 2.06
N TYR A 79 2.53 -11.34 1.29
CA TYR A 79 3.79 -12.03 1.08
C TYR A 79 4.59 -12.14 2.39
N LYS A 80 4.66 -11.06 3.18
CA LYS A 80 5.34 -11.07 4.49
C LYS A 80 4.67 -12.00 5.50
N ALA A 81 3.34 -12.13 5.46
CA ALA A 81 2.59 -13.06 6.31
C ALA A 81 2.81 -14.53 5.91
N SER A 82 2.74 -14.83 4.61
CA SER A 82 2.72 -16.21 4.11
C SER A 82 4.07 -16.76 3.68
N GLY A 83 5.04 -15.90 3.36
CA GLY A 83 6.28 -16.27 2.67
C GLY A 83 6.07 -16.74 1.22
N ASN A 84 4.83 -16.77 0.71
CA ASN A 84 4.51 -17.34 -0.59
C ASN A 84 4.63 -16.28 -1.70
N PRO A 85 5.61 -16.38 -2.62
CA PRO A 85 5.79 -15.39 -3.69
C PRO A 85 4.63 -15.35 -4.68
N ALA A 86 3.78 -16.39 -4.76
CA ALA A 86 2.64 -16.42 -5.68
C ALA A 86 1.65 -15.26 -5.46
N VAL A 87 1.50 -14.79 -4.21
CA VAL A 87 0.59 -13.68 -3.89
C VAL A 87 1.04 -12.35 -4.51
N LEU A 88 2.34 -12.19 -4.81
CA LEU A 88 2.86 -11.03 -5.52
C LEU A 88 2.48 -11.08 -7.01
N GLY A 89 2.47 -12.28 -7.60
CA GLY A 89 1.97 -12.49 -8.96
C GLY A 89 0.49 -12.18 -9.09
N GLU A 90 -0.34 -12.60 -8.12
CA GLU A 90 -1.75 -12.22 -8.04
C GLU A 90 -1.93 -10.69 -7.94
N THR A 91 -1.10 -10.04 -7.13
CA THR A 91 -1.12 -8.58 -6.98
C THR A 91 -0.77 -7.88 -8.30
N ALA A 92 0.25 -8.36 -9.01
CA ALA A 92 0.59 -7.84 -10.33
C ALA A 92 -0.53 -8.06 -11.36
N GLN A 93 -1.23 -9.19 -11.28
CA GLN A 93 -2.39 -9.45 -12.13
C GLN A 93 -3.54 -8.49 -11.83
N ARG A 94 -3.78 -8.14 -10.56
CA ARG A 94 -4.76 -7.10 -10.19
C ARG A 94 -4.37 -5.74 -10.77
N PHE A 95 -3.08 -5.38 -10.78
CA PHE A 95 -2.62 -4.14 -11.42
C PHE A 95 -2.79 -4.10 -12.94
N LYS A 96 -2.85 -5.25 -13.61
CA LYS A 96 -3.19 -5.31 -15.05
C LYS A 96 -4.67 -5.07 -15.31
N GLN A 97 -5.52 -5.33 -14.31
CA GLN A 97 -6.98 -5.14 -14.39
C GLN A 97 -7.42 -3.78 -13.84
N SER A 98 -6.64 -3.16 -12.97
CA SER A 98 -6.96 -1.91 -12.28
C SER A 98 -5.70 -1.11 -12.00
N TYR A 99 -5.81 0.22 -12.06
CA TYR A 99 -4.69 1.12 -11.80
C TYR A 99 -3.49 0.98 -12.76
N THR A 100 -3.72 0.51 -13.98
CA THR A 100 -2.67 0.21 -14.99
C THR A 100 -1.71 1.37 -15.24
N GLU A 101 -2.21 2.61 -15.20
CA GLU A 101 -1.42 3.83 -15.44
C GLU A 101 -0.69 4.35 -14.18
N SER A 102 -0.91 3.75 -13.02
CA SER A 102 -0.33 4.22 -11.76
C SER A 102 1.17 3.92 -11.69
N ALA A 103 1.91 4.76 -10.94
CA ALA A 103 3.31 4.49 -10.62
C ALA A 103 3.49 3.15 -9.87
N TRP A 104 2.47 2.71 -9.13
CA TRP A 104 2.48 1.44 -8.40
C TRP A 104 2.29 0.23 -9.31
N ALA A 105 1.55 0.35 -10.42
CA ALA A 105 1.50 -0.70 -11.43
C ALA A 105 2.88 -0.96 -12.04
N LYS A 106 3.66 0.10 -12.33
CA LYS A 106 5.05 -0.03 -12.78
C LYS A 106 5.90 -0.76 -11.75
N LYS A 107 5.81 -0.40 -10.46
CA LYS A 107 6.52 -1.10 -9.37
C LYS A 107 6.09 -2.56 -9.23
N ALA A 108 4.79 -2.87 -9.36
CA ALA A 108 4.27 -4.23 -9.25
C ALA A 108 4.58 -5.10 -10.48
N SER A 109 4.84 -4.49 -11.64
CA SER A 109 5.10 -5.22 -12.90
C SER A 109 6.28 -6.19 -12.80
N VAL A 110 7.26 -5.91 -11.93
CA VAL A 110 8.40 -6.81 -11.69
C VAL A 110 7.97 -8.16 -11.09
N TRP A 111 6.81 -8.22 -10.42
CA TRP A 111 6.24 -9.46 -9.90
C TRP A 111 5.38 -10.20 -10.93
N ALA A 112 5.01 -9.55 -12.04
CA ALA A 112 4.34 -10.22 -13.16
C ALA A 112 5.26 -11.17 -13.92
N THR A 113 6.57 -11.10 -13.66
CA THR A 113 7.62 -11.84 -14.36
C THR A 113 8.38 -12.70 -13.35
N ASP A 114 7.81 -13.85 -12.98
CA ASP A 114 8.46 -15.14 -13.25
C ASP A 114 7.57 -16.31 -12.78
N ARG A 115 7.50 -17.36 -13.61
CA ARG A 115 7.26 -18.71 -13.09
C ARG A 115 8.44 -19.01 -12.16
N ALA A 116 8.21 -19.11 -10.85
CA ALA A 116 9.15 -19.74 -9.92
C ALA A 116 10.61 -19.20 -9.93
N ALA A 117 10.86 -18.05 -9.29
CA ALA A 117 12.19 -17.75 -8.77
C ALA A 117 12.21 -18.04 -7.25
N GLY A 118 12.75 -19.14 -6.73
CA GLY A 118 13.61 -20.11 -7.39
C GLY A 118 14.95 -19.51 -7.81
N ARG A 119 15.54 -18.60 -7.02
CA ARG A 119 16.92 -18.16 -7.26
C ARG A 119 17.82 -18.58 -6.10
N PRO A 120 18.68 -19.59 -6.27
CA PRO A 120 19.88 -19.76 -5.46
C PRO A 120 20.97 -18.81 -5.96
N ALA A 121 21.63 -18.14 -5.01
CA ALA A 121 23.04 -17.77 -5.05
C ALA A 121 23.55 -17.84 -3.61
#